data_AF-A0A534B6Y6-F1
#
_entry.id   AF-A0A534B6Y6-F1
#
_cell.length_a   1.000
_cell.length_b   1.000
_cell.length_c   1.000
_cell.angle_alpha   90.00
_cell.angle_beta   90.00
_cell.angle_gamma   90.00
#
_symmetry.space_group_name_H-M   'P 1'
#
loop_
_entity.id
_entity.type
_entity.pdbx_description
1 polymer ?
#
loop_
_entity_poly.entity_id
_entity_poly.type
_entity_poly.pdbx_seq_one_letter_code
_entity_poly.pdbx_strand_id
1 'polypeptide(L)'
;MAASDQGSWPASKVSAPTPKVASMPAALAKNLANFDDLDFHVYTGQQWENLHKSHAQDIVVHYPDGHTTKGIPDHITELKFMWTFAPDNRITEHPVRFGTADAEWTAVMGFLDGTFTKPMVLADGTVIQPTGKGYHLPMATLGHWNK
;
A
#
# COMPACT_ATOMS: atom_id res chain seq x y z
N MET A 1 -9.26 -20.43 24.57
CA MET A 1 -10.25 -19.72 23.75
C MET A 1 -10.04 -20.17 22.32
N ALA A 2 -11.02 -20.85 21.73
CA ALA A 2 -10.93 -21.28 20.33
C ALA A 2 -10.96 -20.02 19.45
N ALA A 3 -9.93 -19.83 18.64
CA ALA A 3 -9.93 -18.82 17.60
C ALA A 3 -11.09 -19.15 16.66
N SER A 4 -12.05 -18.24 16.54
CA SER A 4 -13.14 -18.34 15.58
C SER A 4 -12.55 -18.27 14.18
N ASP A 5 -12.44 -19.43 13.54
CA ASP A 5 -11.96 -19.65 12.18
C ASP A 5 -13.04 -19.25 11.15
N GLN A 6 -13.53 -18.02 11.25
CA GLN A 6 -14.30 -17.37 10.19
C GLN A 6 -13.42 -16.28 9.61
N GLY A 7 -13.30 -16.21 8.28
CA GLY A 7 -12.57 -15.20 7.54
C GLY A 7 -12.92 -13.77 7.97
N SER A 8 -12.26 -13.29 9.02
CA SER A 8 -12.51 -12.03 9.71
C SER A 8 -11.96 -10.82 8.98
N TRP A 9 -11.12 -11.09 7.97
CA TRP A 9 -10.45 -10.08 7.18
C TRP A 9 -10.90 -10.24 5.72
N PRO A 10 -11.71 -9.31 5.19
CA PRO A 10 -12.28 -9.44 3.86
C PRO A 10 -11.21 -9.26 2.77
N ALA A 11 -10.43 -10.29 2.44
CA ALA A 11 -9.34 -10.19 1.49
C ALA A 11 -9.78 -9.60 0.12
N SER A 12 -8.98 -8.70 -0.46
CA SER A 12 -9.21 -8.11 -1.79
C SER A 12 -8.09 -8.50 -2.76
N LYS A 13 -8.40 -8.50 -4.06
CA LYS A 13 -7.45 -8.75 -5.15
C LYS A 13 -7.73 -7.81 -6.31
N VAL A 14 -6.69 -7.43 -7.04
CA VAL A 14 -6.82 -6.65 -8.28
C VAL A 14 -7.79 -7.32 -9.26
N SER A 15 -8.62 -6.52 -9.91
CA SER A 15 -9.66 -6.97 -10.86
C SER A 15 -10.77 -7.87 -10.28
N ALA A 16 -10.76 -8.18 -8.98
CA ALA A 16 -11.88 -8.83 -8.30
C ALA A 16 -12.83 -7.77 -7.70
N PRO A 17 -14.15 -8.07 -7.58
CA PRO A 17 -15.05 -7.18 -6.87
C PRO A 17 -14.61 -6.99 -5.42
N THR A 18 -14.61 -5.75 -4.92
CA THR A 18 -14.34 -5.46 -3.51
C THR A 18 -15.31 -6.26 -2.63
N PRO A 19 -14.80 -7.05 -1.67
CA PRO A 19 -15.66 -7.85 -0.80
C PRO A 19 -16.62 -6.97 0.00
N LYS A 20 -17.88 -7.41 0.07
CA LYS A 20 -18.91 -6.79 0.92
C LYS A 20 -18.93 -7.49 2.27
N VAL A 21 -18.80 -6.70 3.34
CA VAL A 21 -18.88 -7.19 4.72
C VAL A 21 -20.17 -6.71 5.34
N ALA A 22 -20.97 -7.64 5.86
CA ALA A 22 -22.19 -7.31 6.57
C ALA A 22 -21.88 -6.40 7.77
N SER A 23 -22.70 -5.36 7.96
CA SER A 23 -22.57 -4.42 9.09
C SER A 23 -21.30 -3.55 9.10
N MET A 24 -20.48 -3.58 8.04
CA MET A 24 -19.36 -2.64 7.91
C MET A 24 -19.89 -1.22 7.67
N PRO A 25 -19.44 -0.22 8.43
CA PRO A 25 -19.80 1.18 8.18
C PRO A 25 -19.45 1.61 6.75
N ALA A 26 -20.35 2.35 6.10
CA ALA A 26 -20.16 2.75 4.70
C ALA A 26 -18.89 3.59 4.48
N ALA A 27 -18.54 4.45 5.44
CA ALA A 27 -17.29 5.22 5.40
C ALA A 27 -16.06 4.32 5.47
N LEU A 28 -16.06 3.29 6.33
CA LEU A 28 -14.97 2.32 6.41
C LEU A 28 -14.84 1.52 5.11
N ALA A 29 -15.96 1.06 4.56
CA ALA A 29 -15.98 0.34 3.28
C ALA A 29 -15.41 1.21 2.14
N LYS A 30 -15.75 2.50 2.11
CA LYS A 30 -15.20 3.47 1.15
C LYS A 30 -13.68 3.65 1.34
N ASN A 31 -13.21 3.85 2.57
CA ASN A 31 -11.78 4.04 2.84
C ASN A 31 -10.95 2.80 2.47
N LEU A 32 -11.45 1.59 2.78
CA LEU A 32 -10.81 0.35 2.37
C LEU A 32 -10.79 0.17 0.84
N ALA A 33 -11.87 0.55 0.14
CA ALA A 33 -11.89 0.53 -1.32
C ALA A 33 -10.94 1.56 -1.94
N ASN A 34 -10.81 2.76 -1.35
CA ASN A 34 -9.82 3.75 -1.74
C ASN A 34 -8.38 3.23 -1.53
N PHE A 35 -8.14 2.47 -0.46
CA PHE A 35 -6.85 1.82 -0.21
C PHE A 35 -6.53 0.77 -1.28
N ASP A 36 -7.51 -0.07 -1.63
CA ASP A 36 -7.38 -1.04 -2.71
C ASP A 36 -7.04 -0.34 -4.05
N ASP A 37 -7.73 0.75 -4.39
CA ASP A 37 -7.47 1.51 -5.63
C ASP A 37 -6.08 2.18 -5.63
N LEU A 38 -5.69 2.74 -4.47
CA LEU A 38 -4.36 3.30 -4.25
C LEU A 38 -3.28 2.27 -4.61
N ASP A 39 -3.30 1.09 -4.01
CA ASP A 39 -2.21 0.14 -4.17
C ASP A 39 -2.27 -0.60 -5.52
N PHE A 40 -3.47 -1.03 -5.94
CA PHE A 40 -3.63 -1.86 -7.13
C PHE A 40 -3.56 -1.07 -8.45
N HIS A 41 -3.93 0.20 -8.46
CA HIS A 41 -3.97 1.01 -9.68
C HIS A 41 -3.04 2.22 -9.63
N VAL A 42 -3.10 3.03 -8.57
CA VAL A 42 -2.32 4.27 -8.49
C VAL A 42 -0.84 3.99 -8.30
N TYR A 43 -0.48 3.25 -7.25
CA TYR A 43 0.88 2.85 -6.95
C TYR A 43 1.42 1.91 -8.02
N THR A 44 0.78 0.75 -8.20
CA THR A 44 1.21 -0.27 -9.18
C THR A 44 1.32 0.28 -10.61
N GLY A 45 0.41 1.18 -11.00
CA GLY A 45 0.40 1.83 -12.32
C GLY A 45 1.23 3.12 -12.41
N GLN A 46 1.91 3.53 -11.34
CA GLN A 46 2.68 4.79 -11.25
C GLN A 46 1.88 6.05 -11.63
N GLN A 47 0.57 6.06 -11.35
CA GLN A 47 -0.36 7.15 -11.68
C GLN A 47 -0.32 8.26 -10.62
N TRP A 48 0.84 8.85 -10.40
CA TRP A 48 1.11 9.77 -9.28
C TRP A 48 0.16 10.96 -9.21
N GLU A 49 -0.36 11.40 -10.34
CA GLU A 49 -1.39 12.44 -10.44
C GLU A 49 -2.68 12.09 -9.68
N ASN A 50 -2.95 10.81 -9.43
CA ASN A 50 -4.14 10.31 -8.75
C ASN A 50 -3.97 10.15 -7.23
N LEU A 51 -2.79 10.40 -6.65
CA LEU A 51 -2.56 10.23 -5.20
C LEU A 51 -3.49 11.08 -4.32
N HIS A 52 -3.92 12.25 -4.82
CA HIS A 52 -4.87 13.13 -4.13
C HIS A 52 -6.24 12.47 -3.86
N LYS A 53 -6.56 11.33 -4.50
CA LYS A 53 -7.80 10.59 -4.25
C LYS A 53 -7.80 9.87 -2.89
N SER A 54 -6.62 9.52 -2.37
CA SER A 54 -6.44 8.81 -1.11
C SER A 54 -5.58 9.57 -0.09
N HIS A 55 -4.86 10.61 -0.51
CA HIS A 55 -3.95 11.39 0.34
C HIS A 55 -4.38 12.85 0.47
N ALA A 56 -4.28 13.40 1.68
CA ALA A 56 -4.33 14.84 1.88
C ALA A 56 -3.09 15.53 1.30
N GLN A 57 -3.21 16.81 0.93
CA GLN A 57 -2.09 17.60 0.39
C GLN A 57 -0.91 17.70 1.37
N ASP A 58 -1.20 17.69 2.67
CA ASP A 58 -0.24 17.79 3.78
C ASP A 58 0.02 16.43 4.46
N ILE A 59 -0.20 15.31 3.75
CA ILE A 59 -0.01 13.96 4.27
C ILE A 59 1.34 13.80 4.98
N VAL A 60 1.33 13.11 6.12
CA VAL A 60 2.55 12.70 6.84
C VAL A 60 2.66 11.18 6.71
N VAL A 61 3.81 10.71 6.24
CA VAL A 61 4.07 9.27 6.07
C VAL A 61 5.29 8.87 6.88
N HIS A 62 5.13 7.88 7.75
CA HIS A 62 6.20 7.32 8.57
C HIS A 62 6.70 6.02 7.95
N TYR A 63 8.00 5.90 7.72
CA TYR A 63 8.60 4.76 7.04
C TYR A 63 9.22 3.75 8.02
N PRO A 64 9.46 2.50 7.59
CA PRO A 64 9.99 1.44 8.46
C PRO A 64 11.36 1.71 9.07
N ASP A 65 12.18 2.56 8.45
CA ASP A 65 13.50 2.99 8.94
C ASP A 65 13.42 4.19 9.93
N GLY A 66 12.20 4.66 10.22
CA GLY A 66 11.93 5.72 11.20
C GLY A 66 11.92 7.14 10.63
N HIS A 67 12.23 7.36 9.35
CA HIS A 67 12.12 8.69 8.76
C HIS A 67 10.67 9.05 8.44
N THR A 68 10.42 10.31 8.08
CA THR A 68 9.07 10.82 7.79
C THR A 68 9.11 11.80 6.63
N THR A 69 8.17 11.67 5.71
CA THR A 69 7.93 12.67 4.64
C THR A 69 6.69 13.50 4.95
N LYS A 70 6.64 14.74 4.45
CA LYS A 70 5.45 15.59 4.54
C LYS A 70 5.05 16.13 3.16
N GLY A 71 3.79 15.94 2.82
CA GLY A 71 3.19 16.37 1.58
C GLY A 71 3.39 15.36 0.44
N ILE A 72 2.53 15.49 -0.57
CA ILE A 72 2.50 14.60 -1.73
C ILE A 72 3.84 14.57 -2.52
N PRO A 73 4.54 15.68 -2.78
CA PRO A 73 5.79 15.65 -3.56
C PRO A 73 6.89 14.78 -2.94
N ASP A 74 7.10 14.90 -1.64
CA ASP A 74 8.11 14.13 -0.91
C ASP A 74 7.70 12.65 -0.88
N HIS A 75 6.42 12.37 -0.62
CA HIS A 75 5.92 10.99 -0.64
C HIS A 75 6.07 10.32 -2.02
N ILE A 76 5.79 11.01 -3.13
CA ILE A 76 6.00 10.49 -4.49
C ILE A 76 7.47 10.11 -4.72
N THR A 77 8.41 10.87 -4.15
CA THR A 77 9.85 10.60 -4.30
C THR A 77 10.20 9.24 -3.70
N GLU A 78 9.69 8.95 -2.50
CA GLU A 78 9.84 7.65 -1.84
C GLU A 78 9.16 6.52 -2.62
N LEU A 79 7.91 6.72 -3.08
CA LEU A 79 7.17 5.69 -3.82
C LEU A 79 7.88 5.26 -5.12
N LYS A 80 8.47 6.21 -5.84
CA LYS A 80 9.17 5.95 -7.12
C LYS A 80 10.41 5.07 -6.96
N PHE A 81 11.00 5.01 -5.76
CA PHE A 81 12.25 4.29 -5.53
C PHE A 81 12.17 2.82 -5.97
N MET A 82 11.05 2.15 -5.71
CA MET A 82 10.87 0.73 -6.04
C MET A 82 11.02 0.44 -7.55
N TRP A 83 10.54 1.35 -8.40
CA TRP A 83 10.64 1.18 -9.87
C TRP A 83 12.02 1.47 -10.45
N THR A 84 12.93 2.04 -9.67
CA THR A 84 14.31 2.28 -10.14
C THR A 84 15.08 0.97 -10.34
N PHE A 85 14.84 -0.02 -9.48
CA PHE A 85 15.52 -1.31 -9.49
C PHE A 85 14.62 -2.49 -9.89
N ALA A 86 13.29 -2.35 -9.74
CA ALA A 86 12.29 -3.35 -10.07
C ALA A 86 11.15 -2.73 -10.92
N PRO A 87 11.32 -2.62 -12.26
CA PRO A 87 10.33 -2.01 -13.15
C PRO A 87 8.96 -2.71 -13.18
N ASP A 88 8.89 -3.97 -12.74
CA ASP A 88 7.68 -4.79 -12.63
C ASP A 88 7.08 -4.79 -11.20
N ASN A 89 7.53 -3.88 -10.33
CA ASN A 89 7.01 -3.73 -8.97
C ASN A 89 5.49 -3.50 -8.97
N ARG A 90 4.77 -4.22 -8.11
CA ARG A 90 3.31 -4.20 -8.03
C ARG A 90 2.81 -4.65 -6.66
N ILE A 91 1.57 -4.28 -6.36
CA ILE A 91 0.76 -4.83 -5.28
C ILE A 91 -0.54 -5.32 -5.93
N THR A 92 -0.93 -6.56 -5.68
CA THR A 92 -2.08 -7.17 -6.37
C THR A 92 -3.12 -7.78 -5.45
N GLU A 93 -2.85 -7.83 -4.15
CA GLU A 93 -3.77 -8.38 -3.17
C GLU A 93 -3.55 -7.80 -1.78
N HIS A 94 -4.65 -7.74 -1.03
CA HIS A 94 -4.65 -7.50 0.41
C HIS A 94 -5.32 -8.67 1.12
N PRO A 95 -4.56 -9.66 1.63
CA PRO A 95 -5.11 -10.79 2.38
C PRO A 95 -5.79 -10.36 3.68
N VAL A 96 -5.30 -9.28 4.31
CA VAL A 96 -5.87 -8.73 5.54
C VAL A 96 -6.15 -7.26 5.36
N ARG A 97 -7.39 -6.85 5.66
CA ARG A 97 -7.76 -5.43 5.70
C ARG A 97 -8.88 -5.19 6.70
N PHE A 98 -8.80 -4.10 7.45
CA PHE A 98 -9.78 -3.71 8.46
C PHE A 98 -9.66 -2.24 8.85
N GLY A 99 -10.52 -1.79 9.76
CA GLY A 99 -10.43 -0.47 10.34
C GLY A 99 -11.34 -0.28 11.53
N THR A 100 -11.34 0.92 12.08
CA THR A 100 -12.19 1.31 13.22
C THR A 100 -13.63 1.56 12.76
N ALA A 101 -14.60 1.39 13.67
CA ALA A 101 -16.02 1.56 13.36
C ALA A 101 -16.41 3.00 12.98
N ASP A 102 -15.63 3.99 13.39
CA ASP A 102 -15.77 5.39 13.01
C ASP A 102 -15.06 5.74 11.67
N ALA A 103 -14.41 4.74 11.04
CA ALA A 103 -13.64 4.87 9.81
C ALA A 103 -12.41 5.80 9.88
N GLU A 104 -12.00 6.22 11.07
CA GLU A 104 -10.83 7.07 11.28
C GLU A 104 -9.51 6.35 10.97
N TRP A 105 -9.46 5.03 11.20
CA TRP A 105 -8.28 4.23 10.91
C TRP A 105 -8.60 3.06 9.98
N THR A 106 -7.69 2.80 9.05
CA THR A 106 -7.63 1.55 8.29
C THR A 106 -6.27 0.90 8.45
N ALA A 107 -6.22 -0.42 8.38
CA ALA A 107 -4.99 -1.20 8.26
C ALA A 107 -5.15 -2.20 7.12
N VAL A 108 -4.17 -2.24 6.23
CA VAL A 108 -4.08 -3.25 5.16
C VAL A 108 -2.74 -3.96 5.24
N MET A 109 -2.74 -5.24 4.90
CA MET A 109 -1.54 -6.02 4.65
C MET A 109 -1.62 -6.54 3.23
N GLY A 110 -0.49 -6.50 2.53
CA GLY A 110 -0.35 -7.00 1.17
C GLY A 110 1.07 -7.45 0.90
N PHE A 111 1.37 -7.62 -0.38
CA PHE A 111 2.69 -7.98 -0.84
C PHE A 111 3.17 -7.04 -1.94
N LEU A 112 4.40 -6.56 -1.79
CA LEU A 112 5.16 -6.00 -2.89
C LEU A 112 5.78 -7.15 -3.66
N ASP A 113 5.41 -7.29 -4.92
CA ASP A 113 5.95 -8.27 -5.85
C ASP A 113 6.75 -7.56 -6.94
N GLY A 114 7.86 -8.15 -7.37
CA GLY A 114 8.67 -7.62 -8.48
C GLY A 114 9.95 -8.40 -8.67
N THR A 115 10.81 -7.94 -9.56
CA THR A 115 12.07 -8.60 -9.91
C THR A 115 13.22 -7.60 -9.88
N PHE A 116 14.27 -7.90 -9.12
CA PHE A 116 15.44 -7.03 -9.00
C PHE A 116 16.32 -7.13 -10.26
N THR A 117 16.03 -6.28 -11.24
CA THR A 117 16.57 -6.36 -12.63
C THR A 117 17.43 -5.17 -13.04
N LYS A 118 17.42 -4.07 -12.28
CA LYS A 118 18.29 -2.90 -12.52
C LYS A 118 19.12 -2.61 -11.28
N PRO A 119 20.30 -1.96 -11.39
CA PRO A 119 21.08 -1.55 -10.23
C PRO A 119 20.27 -0.68 -9.26
N MET A 120 20.36 -0.97 -7.97
CA MET A 120 19.74 -0.18 -6.91
C MET A 120 20.79 0.76 -6.33
N VAL A 121 20.52 2.06 -6.36
CA VAL A 121 21.41 3.09 -5.78
C VAL A 121 20.80 3.54 -4.46
N LEU A 122 21.52 3.29 -3.35
CA LEU A 122 21.09 3.70 -2.01
C LEU A 122 21.35 5.19 -1.79
N ALA A 123 20.78 5.74 -0.71
CA ALA A 123 20.91 7.15 -0.36
C ALA A 123 22.37 7.60 -0.13
N ASP A 124 23.25 6.69 0.30
CA ASP A 124 24.68 6.95 0.50
C ASP A 124 25.51 6.80 -0.80
N GLY A 125 24.87 6.51 -1.93
CA GLY A 125 25.50 6.27 -3.23
C GLY A 125 25.99 4.83 -3.44
N THR A 126 25.82 3.94 -2.45
CA THR A 126 26.15 2.52 -2.60
C THR A 126 25.30 1.90 -3.70
N VAL A 127 25.94 1.16 -4.61
CA VAL A 127 25.26 0.47 -5.72
C VAL A 127 25.17 -1.02 -5.45
N ILE A 128 23.95 -1.53 -5.33
CA ILE A 128 23.66 -2.96 -5.26
C ILE A 128 23.35 -3.46 -6.68
N GLN A 129 24.09 -4.46 -7.14
CA GLN A 129 23.92 -5.05 -8.47
C GLN A 129 22.66 -5.93 -8.53
N PRO A 130 21.94 -5.96 -9.67
CA PRO A 130 20.72 -6.73 -9.81
C PRO A 130 21.00 -8.23 -9.69
N THR A 131 20.09 -8.94 -9.02
CA THR A 131 20.23 -10.39 -8.80
C THR A 131 19.40 -11.22 -9.78
N GLY A 132 18.46 -10.60 -10.50
CA GLY A 132 17.51 -11.28 -11.38
C GLY A 132 16.44 -12.10 -10.65
N LYS A 133 16.41 -12.06 -9.31
CA LYS A 133 15.43 -12.81 -8.51
C LYS A 133 14.15 -12.02 -8.32
N GLY A 134 13.02 -12.73 -8.35
CA GLY A 134 11.74 -12.22 -7.90
C GLY A 134 11.73 -12.07 -6.37
N TYR A 135 11.00 -11.07 -5.89
CA TYR A 135 10.69 -10.89 -4.47
C TYR A 135 9.18 -10.92 -4.25
N HIS A 136 8.81 -11.30 -3.03
CA HIS A 136 7.46 -11.29 -2.50
C HIS A 136 7.56 -10.80 -1.05
N LEU A 137 7.45 -9.48 -0.89
CA LEU A 137 7.77 -8.79 0.37
C LEU A 137 6.47 -8.43 1.09
N PRO A 138 6.23 -8.96 2.31
CA PRO A 138 5.04 -8.58 3.07
C PRO A 138 5.15 -7.12 3.49
N MET A 139 4.04 -6.39 3.34
CA MET A 139 3.91 -5.01 3.78
C MET A 139 2.64 -4.84 4.63
N ALA A 140 2.66 -3.86 5.53
CA ALA A 140 1.48 -3.44 6.26
C ALA A 140 1.44 -1.91 6.30
N THR A 141 0.28 -1.34 6.00
CA THR A 141 0.08 0.10 5.98
C THR A 141 -1.11 0.47 6.85
N LEU A 142 -0.90 1.42 7.75
CA LEU A 142 -1.95 2.01 8.57
C LEU A 142 -2.24 3.40 8.02
N GLY A 143 -3.51 3.68 7.74
CA GLY A 143 -4.00 4.97 7.26
C GLY A 143 -4.85 5.64 8.32
N HIS A 144 -4.50 6.87 8.68
CA HIS A 144 -5.36 7.77 9.45
C HIS A 144 -6.11 8.69 8.49
N TRP A 145 -7.44 8.67 8.55
CA TRP A 145 -8.30 9.38 7.62
C TRP A 145 -8.87 10.63 8.26
N ASN A 146 -8.64 11.76 7.60
CA ASN A 146 -9.32 13.00 7.95
C ASN A 146 -10.80 12.92 7.54
N LYS A 147 -11.64 13.69 8.22
CA LYS A 147 -13.08 13.82 7.91
C LYS A 147 -13.32 14.79 6.76
#